data_AF-A0A066VAD3-F1
#
_entry.id   AF-A0A066VAD3-F1
#
_cell.length_a   1.000
_cell.length_b   1.000
_cell.length_c   1.000
_cell.angle_alpha   90.00
_cell.angle_beta   90.00
_cell.angle_gamma   90.00
#
_symmetry.space_group_name_H-M   'P 1'
#
loop_
_entity.id
_entity.type
_entity.pdbx_description
1 polymer ?
#
loop_
_entity_poly.entity_id
_entity_poly.type
_entity_poly.pdbx_seq_one_letter_code
_entity_poly.pdbx_strand_id
1 'polypeptide(L)'
;MPAQAGPSSVALDVLNHSRHHAIGASSSFHTHAHAHALAQAPSLSILGESLAQSSVPFQRELVARALERGEPVLLVTLLRHPSIYLDALPPDLEKRAHGGLVHTLDICSSDAYSNSAPQAPSFDTKSIQDAIARVYTQARGRLSVIIDSVEPLLTETDNASDVVVDVVRSALASLRDGSRLLVGVPLDSLSEEAESLLQQFENPLLWDRGSSTPSGTVAPGTFTRLSIQPAALAAFIRKEYGLVMPPTPPALRRHLRNIEHQRSDDESQRASHDAGGHADDEDQQSADPRLWGILEAVISRGPLGSGTSNVGWWNAHQRDDRPPLEALSSSDYLSHQASSFPGTQRANAARRASEHQQAAYQACIYARQRQRSGKFAQEVLHYRIHDGRLHLLPILPHTAGDASAVPAASGAKYGEGEHQKGKAQSAGPRLSDQFSSDTTHAGMLFKLPFNLNETGDQRARREGVALPHAQLAQAPGRVIFQPESDDDPDEDDPDDDVEL
;
A
#
# COMPACT_ATOMS: atom_id res chain seq x y z
N MET A 1 6.98 2.69 47.33
CA MET A 1 7.72 3.44 46.28
C MET A 1 7.19 2.99 44.94
N PRO A 2 6.61 3.86 44.09
CA PRO A 2 6.08 3.41 42.83
C PRO A 2 7.23 3.27 41.83
N ALA A 3 7.41 2.06 41.31
CA ALA A 3 8.32 1.76 40.21
C ALA A 3 7.83 2.52 38.96
N GLN A 4 8.71 3.33 38.37
CA GLN A 4 8.49 3.93 37.05
C GLN A 4 8.49 2.81 36.01
N ALA A 5 7.30 2.37 35.62
CA ALA A 5 7.11 1.57 34.42
C ALA A 5 7.17 2.53 33.22
N GLY A 6 8.30 2.54 32.51
CA GLY A 6 8.40 3.18 31.20
C GLY A 6 7.84 2.24 30.14
N PRO A 7 6.88 2.65 29.29
CA PRO A 7 6.40 1.79 28.22
C PRO A 7 7.24 1.99 26.94
N SER A 8 8.02 0.96 26.57
CA SER A 8 8.58 0.78 25.24
C SER A 8 7.51 0.16 24.32
N SER A 9 7.14 0.85 23.24
CA SER A 9 6.25 0.30 22.20
C SER A 9 6.67 0.81 20.82
N VAL A 10 7.42 -0.03 20.13
CA VAL A 10 8.50 0.43 19.24
C VAL A 10 8.20 0.18 17.75
N ALA A 11 7.13 -0.51 17.37
CA ALA A 11 7.00 -1.05 16.01
C ALA A 11 6.10 -0.27 15.01
N LEU A 12 5.33 0.73 15.44
CA LEU A 12 4.85 1.82 14.55
C LEU A 12 5.79 3.04 14.65
N ASP A 13 6.44 3.16 15.79
CA ASP A 13 7.57 4.03 16.00
C ASP A 13 8.76 3.63 15.14
N VAL A 14 8.91 2.38 14.69
CA VAL A 14 9.87 1.92 13.66
C VAL A 14 9.90 2.84 12.42
N LEU A 15 8.73 3.12 11.83
CA LEU A 15 8.62 3.96 10.63
C LEU A 15 8.82 5.45 10.96
N ASN A 16 8.62 5.84 12.23
CA ASN A 16 8.86 7.21 12.69
C ASN A 16 10.27 7.42 13.30
N HIS A 17 10.97 6.38 13.75
CA HIS A 17 12.29 6.41 14.41
C HIS A 17 13.44 6.22 13.43
N SER A 18 13.20 5.62 12.25
CA SER A 18 14.14 5.64 11.11
C SER A 18 14.57 7.09 10.76
N ARG A 19 13.74 8.09 11.11
CA ARG A 19 14.04 9.53 11.01
C ARG A 19 15.26 10.01 11.79
N HIS A 20 15.64 9.35 12.89
CA HIS A 20 16.69 9.85 13.78
C HIS A 20 18.11 9.56 13.28
N HIS A 21 18.30 8.65 12.33
CA HIS A 21 19.63 8.23 11.88
C HIS A 21 19.98 8.65 10.44
N ALA A 22 19.02 9.07 9.62
CA ALA A 22 19.26 9.44 8.22
C ALA A 22 19.70 10.91 8.01
N ILE A 23 19.80 11.72 9.07
CA ILE A 23 20.28 13.11 8.98
C ILE A 23 21.71 13.15 9.49
N GLY A 24 22.65 13.39 8.58
CA GLY A 24 24.09 13.45 8.86
C GLY A 24 24.47 14.42 9.99
N ALA A 25 25.58 14.11 10.64
CA ALA A 25 26.09 14.66 11.90
C ALA A 25 26.53 16.15 11.87
N SER A 26 25.70 17.06 11.37
CA SER A 26 26.01 18.50 11.31
C SER A 26 24.78 19.34 11.67
N SER A 27 24.86 20.06 12.80
CA SER A 27 23.84 20.92 13.45
C SER A 27 22.88 20.23 14.45
N SER A 28 23.29 20.23 15.73
CA SER A 28 22.66 19.42 16.80
C SER A 28 21.64 20.14 17.69
N PHE A 29 21.43 21.46 17.57
CA PHE A 29 20.51 22.17 18.49
C PHE A 29 19.14 22.56 17.91
N HIS A 30 19.00 22.74 16.60
CA HIS A 30 17.68 22.99 15.98
C HIS A 30 16.95 21.70 15.60
N THR A 31 17.67 20.59 15.46
CA THR A 31 17.12 19.28 15.07
C THR A 31 16.24 18.64 16.16
N HIS A 32 16.56 18.81 17.45
CA HIS A 32 15.78 18.20 18.53
C HIS A 32 14.40 18.83 18.76
N ALA A 33 14.32 20.17 18.81
CA ALA A 33 13.03 20.86 18.96
C ALA A 33 12.07 20.56 17.79
N HIS A 34 12.62 20.45 16.58
CA HIS A 34 11.84 20.13 15.38
C HIS A 34 11.45 18.65 15.25
N ALA A 35 12.23 17.73 15.80
CA ALA A 35 11.86 16.31 15.87
C ALA A 35 10.70 16.11 16.86
N HIS A 36 10.74 16.83 17.99
CA HIS A 36 9.66 16.83 18.96
C HIS A 36 8.35 17.41 18.38
N ALA A 37 8.44 18.49 17.59
CA ALA A 37 7.28 19.06 16.90
C ALA A 37 6.62 18.08 15.90
N LEU A 38 7.38 17.18 15.26
CA LEU A 38 6.79 16.13 14.39
C LEU A 38 6.13 15.01 15.18
N ALA A 39 6.69 14.67 16.35
CA ALA A 39 6.05 13.72 17.26
C ALA A 39 4.70 14.26 17.78
N GLN A 40 4.45 15.56 17.60
CA GLN A 40 3.23 16.24 17.99
C GLN A 40 2.29 16.52 16.80
N ALA A 41 2.68 16.49 15.54
CA ALA A 41 1.70 16.66 14.46
C ALA A 41 0.82 15.39 14.30
N PRO A 42 -0.45 15.52 13.86
CA PRO A 42 -1.25 14.36 13.47
C PRO A 42 -0.59 13.60 12.31
N SER A 43 -0.73 12.28 12.31
CA SER A 43 -0.21 11.41 11.24
C SER A 43 -1.34 10.74 10.47
N LEU A 44 -1.22 10.74 9.14
CA LEU A 44 -2.08 9.99 8.23
C LEU A 44 -1.30 8.78 7.71
N SER A 45 -1.87 7.60 7.88
CA SER A 45 -1.38 6.37 7.31
C SER A 45 -2.43 5.78 6.40
N ILE A 46 -2.08 5.51 5.14
CA ILE A 46 -2.94 4.81 4.19
C ILE A 46 -2.51 3.36 4.14
N LEU A 47 -3.44 2.44 4.33
CA LEU A 47 -3.21 1.02 4.31
C LEU A 47 -3.88 0.40 3.09
N GLY A 48 -3.09 0.28 2.02
CA GLY A 48 -3.47 -0.46 0.83
C GLY A 48 -3.57 -1.95 1.14
N GLU A 49 -4.75 -2.53 0.94
CA GLU A 49 -4.98 -3.97 1.06
C GLU A 49 -5.28 -4.60 -0.30
N SER A 50 -5.05 -5.91 -0.40
CA SER A 50 -5.36 -6.67 -1.60
C SER A 50 -6.28 -7.85 -1.29
N LEU A 51 -7.03 -8.35 -2.26
CA LEU A 51 -7.82 -9.57 -2.20
C LEU A 51 -6.92 -10.76 -1.90
N ALA A 52 -5.67 -10.71 -2.35
CA ALA A 52 -4.67 -11.72 -2.02
C ALA A 52 -4.10 -11.56 -0.61
N GLN A 53 -4.19 -10.40 0.02
CA GLN A 53 -3.71 -10.21 1.39
C GLN A 53 -4.53 -9.17 2.14
N SER A 54 -5.41 -9.67 3.02
CA SER A 54 -6.21 -8.84 3.91
C SER A 54 -5.35 -8.04 4.88
N SER A 55 -5.77 -6.80 5.16
CA SER A 55 -5.16 -5.95 6.18
C SER A 55 -5.68 -6.17 7.60
N VAL A 56 -6.76 -6.94 7.78
CA VAL A 56 -7.39 -7.19 9.09
C VAL A 56 -6.39 -7.61 10.17
N PRO A 57 -5.49 -8.58 9.93
CA PRO A 57 -4.58 -9.01 10.98
C PRO A 57 -3.58 -7.92 11.39
N PHE A 58 -3.20 -7.06 10.44
CA PHE A 58 -2.34 -5.90 10.71
C PHE A 58 -3.10 -4.83 11.52
N GLN A 59 -4.32 -4.48 11.11
CA GLN A 59 -5.16 -3.51 11.82
C GLN A 59 -5.47 -3.99 13.26
N ARG A 60 -5.75 -5.27 13.45
CA ARG A 60 -5.96 -5.89 14.77
C ARG A 60 -4.76 -5.71 15.70
N GLU A 61 -3.55 -5.93 15.19
CA GLU A 61 -2.34 -5.65 15.98
C GLU A 61 -2.25 -4.15 16.35
N LEU A 62 -2.59 -3.24 15.42
CA LEU A 62 -2.54 -1.82 15.72
C LEU A 62 -3.48 -1.44 16.86
N VAL A 63 -4.69 -2.01 16.88
CA VAL A 63 -5.64 -1.91 18.00
C VAL A 63 -5.01 -2.47 19.27
N ALA A 64 -4.49 -3.71 19.23
CA ALA A 64 -3.87 -4.37 20.37
C ALA A 64 -2.77 -3.51 21.00
N ARG A 65 -1.87 -2.96 20.18
CA ARG A 65 -0.77 -2.11 20.65
C ARG A 65 -1.23 -0.78 21.21
N ALA A 66 -2.29 -0.19 20.66
CA ALA A 66 -2.87 1.01 21.24
C ALA A 66 -3.44 0.73 22.65
N LEU A 67 -4.12 -0.41 22.82
CA LEU A 67 -4.66 -0.84 24.11
C LEU A 67 -3.58 -1.19 25.14
N GLU A 68 -2.45 -1.72 24.70
CA GLU A 68 -1.28 -1.92 25.57
C GLU A 68 -0.73 -0.61 26.11
N ARG A 69 -0.68 0.42 25.26
CA ARG A 69 -0.28 1.78 25.64
C ARG A 69 -1.34 2.52 26.45
N GLY A 70 -2.55 1.95 26.60
CA GLY A 70 -3.69 2.65 27.19
C GLY A 70 -4.17 3.83 26.36
N GLU A 71 -3.90 3.82 25.05
CA GLU A 71 -4.37 4.83 24.12
C GLU A 71 -5.79 4.49 23.65
N PRO A 72 -6.72 5.47 23.64
CA PRO A 72 -8.04 5.26 23.09
C PRO A 72 -7.95 4.98 21.58
N VAL A 73 -8.83 4.11 21.11
CA VAL A 73 -9.00 3.75 19.70
C VAL A 73 -10.42 4.05 19.26
N LEU A 74 -10.58 4.76 18.15
CA LEU A 74 -11.86 4.86 17.45
C LEU A 74 -11.77 3.98 16.20
N LEU A 75 -12.49 2.87 16.20
CA LEU A 75 -12.60 1.96 15.06
C LEU A 75 -13.87 2.30 14.28
N VAL A 76 -13.71 2.82 13.07
CA VAL A 76 -14.78 3.12 12.12
C VAL A 76 -14.84 1.98 11.12
N THR A 77 -15.95 1.24 11.12
CA THR A 77 -16.14 0.08 10.25
C THR A 77 -17.16 0.35 9.17
N LEU A 78 -16.71 0.39 7.92
CA LEU A 78 -17.51 0.54 6.72
C LEU A 78 -17.71 -0.79 6.01
N LEU A 79 -16.67 -1.64 5.97
CA LEU A 79 -16.69 -2.89 5.21
C LEU A 79 -16.89 -4.12 6.08
N ARG A 80 -16.35 -4.12 7.31
CA ARG A 80 -16.27 -5.32 8.16
C ARG A 80 -16.82 -5.05 9.54
N HIS A 81 -17.67 -5.94 10.05
CA HIS A 81 -18.21 -5.81 11.40
C HIS A 81 -17.08 -5.69 12.47
N PRO A 82 -17.22 -4.83 13.50
CA PRO A 82 -16.17 -4.58 14.50
C PRO A 82 -15.63 -5.83 15.20
N SER A 83 -16.47 -6.86 15.38
CA SER A 83 -16.08 -8.12 16.02
C SER A 83 -14.89 -8.81 15.33
N ILE A 84 -14.72 -8.62 14.02
CA ILE A 84 -13.56 -9.13 13.26
C ILE A 84 -12.24 -8.60 13.83
N TYR A 85 -12.24 -7.38 14.37
CA TYR A 85 -11.05 -6.77 14.96
C TYR A 85 -10.93 -7.07 16.45
N LEU A 86 -12.05 -7.19 17.17
CA LEU A 86 -12.06 -7.23 18.63
C LEU A 86 -12.06 -8.64 19.22
N ASP A 87 -12.75 -9.61 18.62
CA ASP A 87 -12.95 -10.95 19.19
C ASP A 87 -11.67 -11.79 19.21
N ALA A 88 -10.72 -11.44 18.34
CA ALA A 88 -9.44 -12.13 18.22
C ALA A 88 -8.28 -11.39 18.90
N LEU A 89 -8.60 -10.42 19.76
CA LEU A 89 -7.63 -9.84 20.68
C LEU A 89 -7.31 -10.82 21.82
N PRO A 90 -6.09 -10.77 22.39
CA PRO A 90 -5.78 -11.46 23.64
C PRO A 90 -6.81 -11.13 24.75
N PRO A 91 -7.21 -12.09 25.62
CA PRO A 91 -8.31 -11.90 26.58
C PRO A 91 -8.13 -10.72 27.55
N ASP A 92 -6.87 -10.36 27.85
CA ASP A 92 -6.52 -9.21 28.67
C ASP A 92 -6.76 -7.87 27.93
N LEU A 93 -6.47 -7.82 26.64
CA LEU A 93 -6.73 -6.67 25.78
C LEU A 93 -8.20 -6.56 25.40
N GLU A 94 -8.89 -7.69 25.22
CA GLU A 94 -10.33 -7.74 25.01
C GLU A 94 -11.07 -7.08 26.20
N LYS A 95 -10.72 -7.42 27.44
CA LYS A 95 -11.27 -6.76 28.64
C LYS A 95 -11.03 -5.24 28.65
N ARG A 96 -9.86 -4.80 28.19
CA ARG A 96 -9.54 -3.36 28.07
C ARG A 96 -10.36 -2.67 26.98
N ALA A 97 -10.58 -3.34 25.85
CA ALA A 97 -11.43 -2.84 24.78
C ALA A 97 -12.86 -2.60 25.30
N HIS A 98 -13.43 -3.59 25.99
CA HIS A 98 -14.73 -3.48 26.67
C HIS A 98 -14.77 -2.47 27.81
N GLY A 99 -13.60 -2.13 28.38
CA GLY A 99 -13.44 -1.11 29.42
C GLY A 99 -13.56 0.34 28.92
N GLY A 100 -13.96 0.55 27.66
CA GLY A 100 -14.17 1.87 27.07
C GLY A 100 -12.93 2.49 26.45
N LEU A 101 -11.86 1.73 26.21
CA LEU A 101 -10.71 2.21 25.43
C LEU A 101 -10.90 2.05 23.92
N VAL A 102 -11.76 1.13 23.47
CA VAL A 102 -12.16 1.05 22.07
C VAL A 102 -13.58 1.60 21.93
N HIS A 103 -13.73 2.56 21.03
CA HIS A 103 -15.01 3.07 20.58
C HIS A 103 -15.23 2.61 19.15
N THR A 104 -16.41 2.09 18.85
CA THR A 104 -16.78 1.62 17.51
C THR A 104 -17.80 2.56 16.90
N LEU A 105 -17.58 2.95 15.65
CA LEU A 105 -18.57 3.58 14.79
C LEU A 105 -18.86 2.58 13.68
N ASP A 106 -19.91 1.77 13.87
CA ASP A 106 -20.28 0.73 12.91
C ASP A 106 -21.27 1.27 11.89
N ILE A 107 -20.80 1.36 10.64
CA ILE A 107 -21.56 1.82 9.48
C ILE A 107 -21.85 0.62 8.56
N CYS A 108 -21.07 -0.45 8.66
CA CYS A 108 -21.27 -1.73 7.98
C CYS A 108 -22.62 -2.36 8.35
N SER A 109 -23.11 -2.16 9.58
CA SER A 109 -24.37 -2.74 10.08
C SER A 109 -25.65 -2.14 9.47
N SER A 110 -25.56 -1.32 8.41
CA SER A 110 -26.73 -0.90 7.63
C SER A 110 -27.31 -2.10 6.87
N ASP A 111 -27.93 -3.03 7.59
CA ASP A 111 -28.96 -4.01 7.22
C ASP A 111 -29.12 -4.28 5.71
N ALA A 112 -28.00 -4.59 5.02
CA ALA A 112 -27.97 -4.86 3.58
C ALA A 112 -28.77 -6.12 3.21
N TYR A 113 -29.12 -6.93 4.23
CA TYR A 113 -29.97 -8.10 4.13
C TYR A 113 -31.35 -7.91 4.78
N SER A 114 -31.68 -6.72 5.31
CA SER A 114 -33.08 -6.45 5.64
C SER A 114 -33.88 -6.37 4.33
N ASN A 115 -35.08 -6.94 4.32
CA ASN A 115 -35.96 -6.92 3.14
C ASN A 115 -36.50 -5.51 2.81
N SER A 116 -36.12 -4.49 3.57
CA SER A 116 -36.32 -3.09 3.19
C SER A 116 -35.43 -2.80 1.99
N ALA A 117 -35.95 -2.09 0.98
CA ALA A 117 -35.13 -1.63 -0.13
C ALA A 117 -33.84 -1.01 0.43
N PRO A 118 -32.66 -1.42 -0.08
CA PRO A 118 -31.39 -0.96 0.46
C PRO A 118 -31.32 0.55 0.29
N GLN A 119 -31.61 1.28 1.37
CA GLN A 119 -31.25 2.69 1.44
C GLN A 119 -29.74 2.66 1.60
N ALA A 120 -29.04 3.19 0.58
CA ALA A 120 -27.61 3.38 0.68
C ALA A 120 -27.32 4.12 1.99
N PRO A 121 -26.43 3.60 2.84
CA PRO A 121 -26.11 4.25 4.10
C PRO A 121 -25.58 5.65 3.78
N SER A 122 -26.38 6.69 4.05
CA SER A 122 -25.92 8.05 3.83
C SER A 122 -24.79 8.34 4.82
N PHE A 123 -23.56 8.24 4.33
CA PHE A 123 -22.38 8.49 5.14
C PHE A 123 -22.28 9.99 5.41
N ASP A 124 -22.50 10.40 6.66
CA ASP A 124 -22.32 11.79 7.09
C ASP A 124 -20.94 12.00 7.71
N THR A 125 -20.11 12.82 7.06
CA THR A 125 -18.81 13.31 7.57
C THR A 125 -18.86 13.77 9.04
N LYS A 126 -19.97 14.38 9.47
CA LYS A 126 -20.17 14.85 10.85
C LYS A 126 -20.20 13.71 11.85
N SER A 127 -20.67 12.53 11.46
CA SER A 127 -20.73 11.35 12.35
C SER A 127 -19.34 10.94 12.84
N ILE A 128 -18.32 11.01 11.98
CA ILE A 128 -16.93 10.76 12.38
C ILE A 128 -16.40 11.88 13.28
N GLN A 129 -16.65 13.14 12.94
CA GLN A 129 -16.21 14.28 13.75
C GLN A 129 -16.82 14.23 15.16
N ASP A 130 -18.12 13.96 15.26
CA ASP A 130 -18.83 13.81 16.52
C ASP A 130 -18.32 12.61 17.31
N ALA A 131 -18.01 11.49 16.63
CA ALA A 131 -17.39 10.34 17.28
C ALA A 131 -16.01 10.70 17.86
N ILE A 132 -15.15 11.37 17.09
CA ILE A 132 -13.84 11.85 17.56
C ILE A 132 -14.00 12.79 18.76
N ALA A 133 -14.93 13.75 18.67
CA ALA A 133 -15.20 14.70 19.75
C ALA A 133 -15.67 13.96 21.02
N ARG A 134 -16.60 13.01 20.90
CA ARG A 134 -17.06 12.17 22.02
C ARG A 134 -15.90 11.42 22.67
N VAL A 135 -15.02 10.78 21.90
CA VAL A 135 -13.87 10.06 22.45
C VAL A 135 -12.93 11.02 23.20
N TYR A 136 -12.68 12.23 22.67
CA TYR A 136 -11.85 13.22 23.37
C TYR A 136 -12.47 13.79 24.66
N THR A 137 -13.79 13.73 24.82
CA THR A 137 -14.43 14.08 26.10
C THR A 137 -14.21 13.02 27.17
N GLN A 138 -14.09 11.76 26.77
CA GLN A 138 -13.97 10.60 27.66
C GLN A 138 -12.51 10.24 27.96
N ALA A 139 -11.65 10.34 26.94
CA ALA A 139 -10.26 9.93 27.01
C ALA A 139 -9.31 11.13 27.00
N ARG A 140 -8.29 11.08 27.88
CA ARG A 140 -7.18 12.03 27.88
C ARG A 140 -6.01 11.44 27.11
N GLY A 141 -5.57 12.09 26.04
CA GLY A 141 -4.34 11.73 25.35
C GLY A 141 -4.46 11.70 23.83
N ARG A 142 -3.58 10.90 23.21
CA ARG A 142 -3.51 10.67 21.77
C ARG A 142 -4.61 9.69 21.37
N LEU A 143 -5.29 9.96 20.26
CA LEU A 143 -6.33 9.09 19.71
C LEU A 143 -5.77 8.35 18.49
N SER A 144 -6.02 7.04 18.41
CA SER A 144 -5.83 6.29 17.16
C SER A 144 -7.19 6.08 16.49
N VAL A 145 -7.41 6.71 15.34
CA VAL A 145 -8.59 6.50 14.51
C VAL A 145 -8.24 5.53 13.41
N ILE A 146 -9.03 4.48 13.24
CA ILE A 146 -8.85 3.46 12.21
C ILE A 146 -10.14 3.42 11.40
N ILE A 147 -10.07 3.74 10.12
CA ILE A 147 -11.12 3.49 9.14
C ILE A 147 -10.73 2.21 8.41
N ASP A 148 -11.53 1.16 8.55
CA ASP A 148 -11.16 -0.19 8.11
C ASP A 148 -10.94 -0.31 6.60
N SER A 149 -11.86 0.24 5.80
CA SER A 149 -11.80 0.32 4.34
C SER A 149 -12.72 1.45 3.85
N VAL A 150 -12.26 2.24 2.87
CA VAL A 150 -13.11 3.25 2.19
C VAL A 150 -13.84 2.70 0.97
N GLU A 151 -13.69 1.40 0.69
CA GLU A 151 -14.28 0.75 -0.48
C GLU A 151 -15.79 1.01 -0.64
N PRO A 152 -16.64 0.89 0.41
CA PRO A 152 -18.07 1.12 0.25
C PRO A 152 -18.38 2.55 -0.21
N LEU A 153 -17.65 3.54 0.32
CA LEU A 153 -17.81 4.95 -0.05
C LEU A 153 -17.41 5.18 -1.50
N LEU A 154 -16.37 4.49 -1.99
CA LEU A 154 -15.91 4.56 -3.37
C LEU A 154 -16.94 4.03 -4.38
N THR A 155 -17.82 3.13 -3.97
CA THR A 155 -18.81 2.50 -4.85
C THR A 155 -20.16 3.20 -4.92
N GLU A 156 -20.47 4.10 -3.98
CA GLU A 156 -21.85 4.59 -3.79
C GLU A 156 -22.18 5.90 -4.51
N THR A 157 -21.19 6.75 -4.80
CA THR A 157 -21.44 8.14 -5.23
C THR A 157 -20.63 8.54 -6.45
N ASP A 158 -21.21 9.36 -7.33
CA ASP A 158 -20.43 10.14 -8.27
C ASP A 158 -19.50 11.10 -7.49
N ASN A 159 -18.22 11.19 -7.89
CA ASN A 159 -17.17 11.90 -7.15
C ASN A 159 -16.83 11.28 -5.78
N ALA A 160 -16.92 9.96 -5.66
CA ALA A 160 -16.61 9.27 -4.40
C ALA A 160 -15.22 9.58 -3.83
N SER A 161 -14.21 9.81 -4.69
CA SER A 161 -12.88 10.21 -4.25
C SER A 161 -12.91 11.52 -3.44
N ASP A 162 -13.68 12.51 -3.89
CA ASP A 162 -13.77 13.81 -3.24
C ASP A 162 -14.48 13.70 -1.89
N VAL A 163 -15.55 12.90 -1.82
CA VAL A 163 -16.24 12.58 -0.56
C VAL A 163 -15.25 11.95 0.42
N VAL A 164 -14.53 10.90 0.02
CA VAL A 164 -13.55 10.23 0.90
C VAL A 164 -12.44 11.20 1.35
N VAL A 165 -11.97 12.07 0.46
CA VAL A 165 -10.97 13.10 0.81
C VAL A 165 -11.53 14.09 1.84
N ASP A 166 -12.77 14.53 1.69
CA ASP A 166 -13.43 15.42 2.63
C ASP A 166 -13.63 14.76 3.99
N VAL A 167 -13.96 13.46 4.03
CA VAL A 167 -14.03 12.66 5.25
C VAL A 167 -12.68 12.61 5.97
N VAL A 168 -11.62 12.25 5.24
CA VAL A 168 -10.26 12.16 5.81
C VAL A 168 -9.77 13.53 6.27
N ARG A 169 -10.00 14.59 5.49
CA ARG A 169 -9.64 15.96 5.86
C ARG A 169 -10.38 16.40 7.11
N SER A 170 -11.68 16.13 7.19
CA SER A 170 -12.55 16.42 8.35
C SER A 170 -12.12 15.68 9.61
N ALA A 171 -11.73 14.41 9.48
CA ALA A 171 -11.18 13.62 10.57
C ALA A 171 -9.83 14.20 11.04
N LEU A 172 -8.89 14.46 10.12
CA LEU A 172 -7.58 15.06 10.44
C LEU A 172 -7.68 16.43 11.10
N ALA A 173 -8.64 17.27 10.68
CA ALA A 173 -8.90 18.56 11.30
C ALA A 173 -9.38 18.44 12.75
N SER A 174 -10.11 17.36 13.07
CA SER A 174 -10.63 17.07 14.41
C SER A 174 -9.60 16.45 15.35
N LEU A 175 -8.49 15.93 14.81
CA LEU A 175 -7.45 15.25 15.61
C LEU A 175 -6.52 16.24 16.33
N ARG A 176 -6.24 15.91 17.60
CA ARG A 176 -5.23 16.57 18.43
C ARG A 176 -3.82 16.09 18.07
N ASP A 177 -2.85 16.89 18.50
CA ASP A 177 -1.43 16.62 18.35
C ASP A 177 -1.02 15.21 18.82
N GLY A 178 -0.25 14.52 17.99
CA GLY A 178 0.25 13.15 18.20
C GLY A 178 -0.78 12.05 17.96
N SER A 179 -2.01 12.40 17.57
CA SER A 179 -3.05 11.43 17.18
C SER A 179 -2.77 10.87 15.79
N ARG A 180 -3.33 9.69 15.50
CA ARG A 180 -3.05 8.94 14.28
C ARG A 180 -4.36 8.61 13.58
N LEU A 181 -4.40 8.79 12.27
CA LEU A 181 -5.48 8.33 11.39
C LEU A 181 -4.92 7.25 10.46
N LEU A 182 -5.50 6.06 10.51
CA LEU A 182 -5.25 4.97 9.58
C LEU A 182 -6.48 4.82 8.67
N VAL A 183 -6.28 4.72 7.37
CA VAL A 183 -7.37 4.55 6.40
C VAL A 183 -7.05 3.37 5.50
N GLY A 184 -7.88 2.32 5.54
CA GLY A 184 -7.80 1.20 4.61
C GLY A 184 -8.29 1.59 3.22
N VAL A 185 -7.55 1.21 2.18
CA VAL A 185 -7.91 1.46 0.78
C VAL A 185 -7.76 0.14 0.01
N PRO A 186 -8.79 -0.33 -0.71
CA PRO A 186 -8.66 -1.49 -1.58
C PRO A 186 -7.71 -1.17 -2.74
N LEU A 187 -6.74 -2.05 -3.02
CA LEU A 187 -5.81 -1.89 -4.13
C LEU A 187 -6.24 -2.67 -5.37
N ASP A 188 -7.06 -3.71 -5.25
CA ASP A 188 -7.42 -4.57 -6.39
C ASP A 188 -8.61 -4.04 -7.18
N SER A 189 -9.41 -3.15 -6.58
CA SER A 189 -10.57 -2.60 -7.26
C SER A 189 -10.19 -1.68 -8.40
N LEU A 190 -8.91 -1.26 -8.53
CA LEU A 190 -8.25 -0.57 -9.66
C LEU A 190 -9.15 0.34 -10.49
N SER A 191 -10.10 0.95 -9.82
CA SER A 191 -10.91 1.99 -10.37
C SER A 191 -9.95 3.18 -10.43
N GLU A 192 -9.96 3.94 -11.54
CA GLU A 192 -9.09 5.11 -11.70
C GLU A 192 -9.25 6.08 -10.50
N GLU A 193 -10.40 6.03 -9.84
CA GLU A 193 -10.76 6.72 -8.61
C GLU A 193 -9.89 6.32 -7.41
N ALA A 194 -9.53 5.05 -7.23
CA ALA A 194 -8.68 4.62 -6.11
C ALA A 194 -7.24 5.14 -6.27
N GLU A 195 -6.70 5.12 -7.49
CA GLU A 195 -5.39 5.72 -7.76
C GLU A 195 -5.42 7.24 -7.63
N SER A 196 -6.47 7.88 -8.17
CA SER A 196 -6.72 9.32 -8.01
C SER A 196 -6.80 9.69 -6.53
N LEU A 197 -7.54 8.93 -5.72
CA LEU A 197 -7.66 9.13 -4.29
C LEU A 197 -6.29 9.07 -3.58
N LEU A 198 -5.47 8.07 -3.92
CA LEU A 198 -4.12 7.94 -3.35
C LEU A 198 -3.22 9.13 -3.72
N GLN A 199 -3.31 9.63 -4.96
CA GLN A 199 -2.61 10.84 -5.37
C GLN A 199 -3.10 12.08 -4.60
N GLN A 200 -4.41 12.18 -4.38
CA GLN A 200 -5.00 13.27 -3.57
C GLN A 200 -4.53 13.21 -2.11
N PHE A 201 -4.39 12.02 -1.52
CA PHE A 201 -3.85 11.88 -0.17
C PHE A 201 -2.35 12.21 -0.06
N GLU A 202 -1.58 11.98 -1.12
CA GLU A 202 -0.18 12.38 -1.18
C GLU A 202 -0.01 13.91 -1.30
N ASN A 203 -1.06 14.65 -1.69
CA ASN A 203 -1.04 16.09 -1.86
C ASN A 203 -0.86 16.82 -0.50
N PRO A 204 0.12 17.73 -0.36
CA PRO A 204 0.31 18.47 0.90
C PRO A 204 -0.88 19.36 1.28
N LEU A 205 -1.75 19.73 0.32
CA LEU A 205 -2.95 20.53 0.59
C LEU A 205 -4.00 19.79 1.42
N LEU A 206 -3.93 18.45 1.53
CA LEU A 206 -4.80 17.69 2.42
C LEU A 206 -4.69 18.16 3.88
N TRP A 207 -3.53 18.69 4.26
CA TRP A 207 -3.23 19.16 5.62
C TRP A 207 -3.67 20.60 5.89
N ASP A 208 -4.17 21.31 4.88
CA ASP A 208 -4.66 22.67 5.08
C ASP A 208 -5.93 22.62 5.93
N ARG A 209 -5.82 23.13 7.17
CA ARG A 209 -6.91 23.12 8.15
C ARG A 209 -7.94 24.22 7.90
N GLY A 210 -7.82 25.00 6.82
CA GLY A 210 -8.73 26.10 6.50
C GLY A 210 -8.77 27.19 7.58
N SER A 211 -7.88 27.13 8.58
CA SER A 211 -7.85 28.11 9.64
C SER A 211 -7.18 29.36 9.09
N SER A 212 -8.00 30.37 8.82
CA SER A 212 -7.60 31.70 8.33
C SER A 212 -6.70 32.49 9.27
N THR A 213 -6.06 31.86 10.26
CA THR A 213 -5.10 32.51 11.16
C THR A 213 -3.75 32.67 10.46
N PRO A 214 -3.38 33.89 10.04
CA PRO A 214 -2.30 34.11 9.08
C PRO A 214 -0.89 34.10 9.72
N SER A 215 -0.69 33.42 10.87
CA SER A 215 0.49 33.68 11.72
C SER A 215 1.27 32.45 12.21
N GLY A 216 0.98 31.24 11.75
CA GLY A 216 1.73 30.04 12.18
C GLY A 216 2.12 29.18 10.99
N THR A 217 3.41 28.87 10.87
CA THR A 217 3.91 27.77 10.04
C THR A 217 3.38 26.45 10.62
N VAL A 218 2.15 26.06 10.25
CA VAL A 218 1.59 24.76 10.63
C VAL A 218 2.53 23.70 10.06
N ALA A 219 3.18 22.95 10.95
CA ALA A 219 4.06 21.88 10.52
C ALA A 219 3.24 20.86 9.71
N PRO A 220 3.62 20.55 8.47
CA PRO A 220 2.89 19.57 7.69
C PRO A 220 2.87 18.25 8.45
N GLY A 221 1.68 17.64 8.51
CA GLY A 221 1.50 16.33 9.12
C GLY A 221 2.33 15.27 8.43
N THR A 222 2.38 14.09 9.04
CA THR A 222 3.17 12.98 8.50
C THR A 222 2.28 12.08 7.65
N PHE A 223 2.72 11.78 6.43
CA PHE A 223 2.02 10.90 5.51
C PHE A 223 2.82 9.63 5.26
N THR A 224 2.18 8.48 5.47
CA THR A 224 2.76 7.16 5.20
C THR A 224 1.78 6.33 4.39
N ARG A 225 2.20 5.81 3.25
CA ARG A 225 1.46 4.81 2.48
C ARG A 225 2.08 3.44 2.73
N LEU A 226 1.25 2.49 3.12
CA LEU A 226 1.59 1.10 3.36
C LEU A 226 0.83 0.27 2.34
N SER A 227 1.49 -0.62 1.62
CA SER A 227 0.83 -1.63 0.79
C SER A 227 1.19 -3.00 1.35
N ILE A 228 0.16 -3.72 1.79
CA ILE A 228 0.29 -5.09 2.28
C ILE A 228 0.11 -6.03 1.11
N GLN A 229 1.08 -6.91 0.91
CA GLN A 229 1.09 -7.87 -0.20
C GLN A 229 1.53 -9.25 0.28
N PRO A 230 1.11 -10.32 -0.39
CA PRO A 230 1.59 -11.66 -0.08
C PRO A 230 3.11 -11.76 -0.25
N ALA A 231 3.77 -12.59 0.57
CA ALA A 231 5.21 -12.85 0.44
C ALA A 231 5.59 -13.43 -0.94
N ALA A 232 4.65 -14.12 -1.61
CA ALA A 232 4.82 -14.65 -2.96
C ALA A 232 5.10 -13.57 -4.01
N LEU A 233 4.67 -12.31 -3.80
CA LEU A 233 4.96 -11.21 -4.72
C LEU A 233 6.46 -10.94 -4.82
N ALA A 234 7.18 -11.01 -3.71
CA ALA A 234 8.62 -10.81 -3.72
C ALA A 234 9.36 -11.93 -4.46
N ALA A 235 8.91 -13.17 -4.29
CA ALA A 235 9.42 -14.31 -5.05
C ALA A 235 9.14 -14.17 -6.55
N PHE A 236 7.93 -13.73 -6.92
CA PHE A 236 7.53 -13.45 -8.30
C PHE A 236 8.41 -12.37 -8.93
N ILE A 237 8.61 -11.23 -8.26
CA ILE A 237 9.43 -10.13 -8.77
C ILE A 237 10.87 -10.60 -9.04
N ARG A 238 11.42 -11.39 -8.12
CA ARG A 238 12.75 -11.97 -8.27
C ARG A 238 12.82 -12.97 -9.42
N LYS A 239 11.82 -13.87 -9.55
CA LYS A 239 11.78 -14.91 -10.58
C LYS A 239 11.62 -14.31 -11.98
N GLU A 240 10.63 -13.42 -12.17
CA GLU A 240 10.27 -12.91 -13.49
C GLU A 240 11.16 -11.75 -13.96
N TYR A 241 11.61 -10.88 -13.04
CA TYR A 241 12.37 -9.68 -13.41
C TYR A 241 13.84 -9.74 -12.99
N GLY A 242 14.26 -10.76 -12.24
CA GLY A 242 15.62 -10.87 -11.73
C GLY A 242 15.97 -9.78 -10.71
N LEU A 243 14.96 -9.18 -10.07
CA LEU A 243 15.14 -8.06 -9.13
C LEU A 243 15.19 -8.56 -7.69
N VAL A 244 16.18 -8.08 -6.95
CA VAL A 244 16.36 -8.40 -5.54
C VAL A 244 15.67 -7.33 -4.68
N MET A 245 14.97 -7.77 -3.64
CA MET A 245 14.38 -6.85 -2.67
C MET A 245 15.47 -6.13 -1.87
N PRO A 246 15.33 -4.82 -1.60
CA PRO A 246 16.32 -4.09 -0.82
C PRO A 246 16.41 -4.69 0.57
N PRO A 247 17.63 -4.87 1.10
CA PRO A 247 17.78 -5.30 2.48
C PRO A 247 17.22 -4.24 3.42
N THR A 248 16.70 -4.68 4.56
CA THR A 248 16.21 -3.76 5.58
C THR A 248 17.39 -2.88 6.09
N PRO A 249 17.20 -1.55 6.22
CA PRO A 249 18.26 -0.66 6.68
C PRO A 249 18.89 -1.14 8.00
N PRO A 250 20.23 -1.05 8.19
CA PRO A 250 20.90 -1.54 9.39
C PRO A 250 20.32 -0.97 10.70
N ALA A 251 19.98 0.32 10.72
CA ALA A 251 19.35 0.96 11.87
C ALA A 251 18.03 0.28 12.23
N LEU A 252 17.20 -0.01 11.23
CA LEU A 252 15.94 -0.71 11.42
C LEU A 252 16.16 -2.18 11.80
N ARG A 253 17.14 -2.87 11.22
CA ARG A 253 17.49 -4.25 11.63
C ARG A 253 17.88 -4.33 13.11
N ARG A 254 18.74 -3.43 13.59
CA ARG A 254 19.14 -3.35 15.00
C ARG A 254 17.93 -3.11 15.90
N HIS A 255 17.06 -2.21 15.47
CA HIS A 255 15.85 -1.87 16.20
C HIS A 255 14.86 -3.03 16.28
N LEU A 256 14.63 -3.76 15.18
CA LEU A 256 13.80 -4.96 15.16
C LEU A 256 14.37 -6.06 16.08
N ARG A 257 15.70 -6.26 16.06
CA ARG A 257 16.38 -7.20 16.98
C ARG A 257 16.18 -6.79 18.44
N ASN A 258 16.26 -5.50 18.75
CA ASN A 258 16.03 -5.02 20.13
C ASN A 258 14.59 -5.28 20.59
N ILE A 259 13.59 -5.12 19.71
CA ILE A 259 12.20 -5.45 20.03
C ILE A 259 12.03 -6.95 20.30
N GLU A 260 12.68 -7.78 19.49
CA GLU A 260 12.63 -9.23 19.63
C GLU A 260 13.34 -9.68 20.93
N HIS A 261 14.49 -9.10 21.25
CA HIS A 261 15.18 -9.35 22.52
C HIS A 261 14.36 -8.92 23.73
N GLN A 262 13.76 -7.73 23.73
CA GLN A 262 12.89 -7.26 24.82
C GLN A 262 11.70 -8.19 25.08
N ARG A 263 11.22 -8.90 24.04
CA ARG A 263 10.18 -9.92 24.18
C ARG A 263 10.72 -11.26 24.70
N SER A 264 11.97 -11.57 24.36
CA SER A 264 12.64 -12.84 24.68
C SER A 264 13.40 -12.82 26.02
N ASP A 265 13.55 -11.66 26.65
CA ASP A 265 14.30 -11.49 27.90
C ASP A 265 13.68 -12.23 29.11
N ASP A 266 12.46 -12.75 28.98
CA ASP A 266 11.89 -13.73 29.94
C ASP A 266 12.50 -15.14 29.80
N GLU A 267 13.12 -15.50 28.67
CA GLU A 267 13.76 -16.82 28.44
C GLU A 267 15.28 -16.77 28.20
N SER A 268 15.87 -15.61 27.86
CA SER A 268 17.15 -15.56 27.13
C SER A 268 18.35 -14.99 27.88
N GLN A 269 18.23 -14.60 29.16
CA GLN A 269 19.34 -14.02 29.95
C GLN A 269 20.59 -14.92 30.11
N ARG A 270 20.60 -16.13 29.53
CA ARG A 270 21.73 -17.08 29.65
C ARG A 270 22.64 -17.19 28.42
N ALA A 271 22.34 -16.55 27.28
CA ALA A 271 23.05 -16.85 26.02
C ALA A 271 23.84 -15.70 25.37
N SER A 272 23.83 -14.47 25.90
CA SER A 272 24.18 -13.26 25.12
C SER A 272 25.59 -12.69 25.26
N HIS A 273 26.57 -13.40 25.86
CA HIS A 273 27.88 -12.78 26.12
C HIS A 273 28.94 -12.85 25.00
N ASP A 274 28.69 -13.50 23.86
CA ASP A 274 29.80 -13.90 22.95
C ASP A 274 29.65 -13.51 21.46
N ALA A 275 28.75 -12.61 21.08
CA ALA A 275 28.49 -12.24 19.66
C ALA A 275 29.07 -10.87 19.23
N GLY A 276 30.19 -10.44 19.81
CA GLY A 276 30.83 -9.14 19.55
C GLY A 276 31.73 -9.09 18.31
N GLY A 277 31.25 -9.50 17.13
CA GLY A 277 32.10 -9.62 15.93
C GLY A 277 31.53 -9.02 14.63
N HIS A 278 31.98 -7.81 14.28
CA HIS A 278 32.30 -7.34 12.93
C HIS A 278 31.28 -7.39 11.75
N ALA A 279 29.99 -7.60 11.95
CA ALA A 279 29.02 -7.70 10.84
C ALA A 279 28.50 -6.37 10.22
N ASP A 280 29.07 -5.21 10.55
CA ASP A 280 28.48 -3.90 10.21
C ASP A 280 28.95 -3.29 8.86
N ASP A 281 29.95 -3.87 8.20
CA ASP A 281 30.50 -3.34 6.93
C ASP A 281 30.03 -4.09 5.67
N GLU A 282 29.06 -5.02 5.78
CA GLU A 282 28.51 -5.69 4.61
C GLU A 282 27.86 -4.66 3.66
N ASP A 283 28.35 -4.67 2.42
CA ASP A 283 28.03 -3.76 1.32
C ASP A 283 26.54 -3.38 1.31
N GLN A 284 26.27 -2.08 1.45
CA GLN A 284 24.95 -1.51 1.18
C GLN A 284 24.69 -1.62 -0.32
N GLN A 285 24.22 -2.80 -0.73
CA GLN A 285 23.74 -3.03 -2.07
C GLN A 285 22.54 -2.12 -2.28
N SER A 286 22.75 -1.04 -3.03
CA SER A 286 21.68 -0.11 -3.36
C SER A 286 20.56 -0.86 -4.07
N ALA A 287 19.33 -0.59 -3.67
CA ALA A 287 18.15 -1.15 -4.33
C ALA A 287 18.24 -0.86 -5.83
N ASP A 288 17.98 -1.86 -6.66
CA ASP A 288 17.84 -1.63 -8.10
C ASP A 288 16.72 -0.59 -8.31
N PRO A 289 17.00 0.56 -8.97
CA PRO A 289 16.01 1.62 -9.13
C PRO A 289 14.77 1.16 -9.90
N ARG A 290 14.88 0.08 -10.70
CA ARG A 290 13.77 -0.51 -11.45
C ARG A 290 12.76 -1.22 -10.56
N LEU A 291 13.18 -1.67 -9.38
CA LEU A 291 12.34 -2.45 -8.47
C LEU A 291 11.05 -1.71 -8.13
N TRP A 292 11.15 -0.44 -7.75
CA TRP A 292 10.00 0.32 -7.29
C TRP A 292 8.98 0.55 -8.41
N GLY A 293 9.44 0.87 -9.62
CA GLY A 293 8.55 1.02 -10.78
C GLY A 293 7.84 -0.29 -11.16
N ILE A 294 8.56 -1.41 -11.11
CA ILE A 294 7.96 -2.73 -11.40
C ILE A 294 7.01 -3.15 -10.28
N LEU A 295 7.39 -2.94 -9.03
CA LEU A 295 6.55 -3.24 -7.88
C LEU A 295 5.25 -2.44 -7.91
N GLU A 296 5.32 -1.12 -8.12
CA GLU A 296 4.14 -0.26 -8.24
C GLU A 296 3.26 -0.73 -9.40
N ALA A 297 3.84 -1.05 -10.57
CA ALA A 297 3.10 -1.57 -11.72
C ALA A 297 2.48 -2.97 -11.50
N VAL A 298 3.09 -3.83 -10.68
CA VAL A 298 2.54 -5.16 -10.37
C VAL A 298 1.44 -5.04 -9.32
N ILE A 299 1.63 -4.20 -8.30
CA ILE A 299 0.61 -3.92 -7.28
C ILE A 299 -0.61 -3.25 -7.94
N SER A 300 -0.40 -2.27 -8.83
CA SER A 300 -1.48 -1.59 -9.55
C SER A 300 -2.16 -2.44 -10.61
N ARG A 301 -1.71 -3.68 -10.85
CA ARG A 301 -2.46 -4.66 -11.65
C ARG A 301 -3.28 -5.60 -10.79
N GLY A 302 -3.04 -5.61 -9.49
CA GLY A 302 -3.67 -6.54 -8.56
C GLY A 302 -3.25 -8.01 -8.78
N PRO A 303 -3.59 -8.89 -7.83
CA PRO A 303 -3.27 -10.31 -7.87
C PRO A 303 -4.05 -11.05 -8.96
N LEU A 304 -5.27 -10.60 -9.26
CA LEU A 304 -6.14 -11.18 -10.29
C LEU A 304 -5.85 -10.63 -11.70
N GLY A 305 -5.15 -9.50 -11.78
CA GLY A 305 -4.90 -8.77 -13.02
C GLY A 305 -5.96 -7.70 -13.26
N SER A 306 -5.63 -6.71 -14.09
CA SER A 306 -6.58 -5.69 -14.52
C SER A 306 -7.23 -6.09 -15.85
N GLY A 307 -8.55 -6.28 -15.84
CA GLY A 307 -9.35 -6.48 -17.06
C GLY A 307 -9.31 -7.88 -17.69
N THR A 308 -10.06 -8.04 -18.80
CA THR A 308 -10.46 -9.31 -19.42
C THR A 308 -9.35 -10.12 -20.10
N SER A 309 -8.12 -9.59 -20.21
CA SER A 309 -7.05 -10.22 -21.00
C SER A 309 -5.73 -10.44 -20.27
N ASN A 310 -5.49 -9.78 -19.14
CA ASN A 310 -4.23 -9.93 -18.40
C ASN A 310 -4.41 -10.81 -17.18
N VAL A 311 -3.84 -12.00 -17.25
CA VAL A 311 -3.73 -12.93 -16.13
C VAL A 311 -2.88 -12.27 -15.04
N GLY A 312 -3.46 -12.02 -13.87
CA GLY A 312 -2.74 -11.42 -12.74
C GLY A 312 -1.48 -12.18 -12.32
N TRP A 313 -0.60 -11.51 -11.58
CA TRP A 313 0.69 -12.07 -11.17
C TRP A 313 0.55 -13.34 -10.31
N TRP A 314 -0.60 -13.53 -9.66
CA TRP A 314 -0.89 -14.74 -8.89
C TRP A 314 -1.13 -15.97 -9.77
N ASN A 315 -1.80 -15.79 -10.91
CA ASN A 315 -2.14 -16.88 -11.82
C ASN A 315 -0.94 -17.33 -12.66
N ALA A 316 0.03 -16.45 -12.91
CA ALA A 316 1.27 -16.81 -13.61
C ALA A 316 2.08 -17.88 -12.85
N HIS A 317 2.01 -17.88 -11.51
CA HIS A 317 2.79 -18.78 -10.66
C HIS A 317 2.15 -20.17 -10.43
N GLN A 318 0.87 -20.35 -10.75
CA GLN A 318 0.16 -21.62 -10.54
C GLN A 318 0.58 -22.75 -11.51
N ARG A 319 1.31 -22.43 -12.58
CA ARG A 319 1.64 -23.40 -13.63
C ARG A 319 2.79 -24.34 -13.29
N ASP A 320 3.72 -23.95 -12.41
CA ASP A 320 4.94 -24.75 -12.19
C ASP A 320 5.02 -25.42 -10.82
N ASP A 321 4.52 -24.83 -9.74
CA ASP A 321 4.50 -25.45 -8.41
C ASP A 321 3.53 -24.64 -7.52
N ARG A 322 2.40 -25.24 -7.09
CA ARG A 322 1.32 -24.51 -6.41
C ARG A 322 1.62 -24.26 -4.93
N PRO A 323 1.69 -23.00 -4.47
CA PRO A 323 1.02 -22.63 -3.22
C PRO A 323 -0.45 -22.36 -3.57
N PRO A 324 -1.41 -23.13 -3.03
CA PRO A 324 -2.81 -22.95 -3.38
C PRO A 324 -3.32 -21.61 -2.86
N LEU A 325 -4.16 -20.96 -3.68
CA LEU A 325 -4.98 -19.80 -3.30
C LEU A 325 -5.80 -20.07 -2.02
N GLU A 326 -6.04 -21.35 -1.72
CA GLU A 326 -6.67 -21.85 -0.48
C GLU A 326 -5.93 -21.42 0.80
N ALA A 327 -4.63 -21.09 0.76
CA ALA A 327 -3.90 -20.61 1.93
C ALA A 327 -4.39 -19.24 2.44
N LEU A 328 -5.02 -18.42 1.58
CA LEU A 328 -5.41 -17.05 1.89
C LEU A 328 -6.84 -16.94 2.43
N SER A 329 -7.75 -17.81 1.98
CA SER A 329 -9.17 -17.81 2.41
C SER A 329 -9.48 -18.83 3.50
N SER A 330 -8.63 -19.84 3.70
CA SER A 330 -9.00 -21.01 4.51
C SER A 330 -8.50 -20.97 5.95
N SER A 331 -7.64 -20.04 6.37
CA SER A 331 -7.07 -20.10 7.74
C SER A 331 -8.15 -19.98 8.84
N ASP A 332 -9.08 -19.03 8.69
CA ASP A 332 -10.16 -18.85 9.66
C ASP A 332 -11.17 -20.02 9.58
N TYR A 333 -11.45 -20.53 8.39
CA TYR A 333 -12.34 -21.69 8.17
C TYR A 333 -11.73 -23.02 8.69
N LEU A 334 -10.42 -23.21 8.52
CA LEU A 334 -9.71 -24.43 8.93
C LEU A 334 -9.56 -24.52 10.44
N SER A 335 -9.45 -23.39 11.14
CA SER A 335 -9.41 -23.37 12.60
C SER A 335 -10.69 -23.96 13.22
N HIS A 336 -11.85 -23.68 12.61
CA HIS A 336 -13.14 -24.26 13.02
C HIS A 336 -13.27 -25.74 12.64
N GLN A 337 -12.78 -26.16 11.46
CA GLN A 337 -12.84 -27.57 11.04
C GLN A 337 -11.91 -28.50 11.84
N ALA A 338 -10.75 -28.03 12.30
CA ALA A 338 -9.79 -28.86 13.06
C ALA A 338 -10.35 -29.40 14.40
N SER A 339 -11.44 -28.81 14.89
CA SER A 339 -12.15 -29.27 16.09
C SER A 339 -12.93 -30.58 15.90
N SER A 340 -13.16 -31.02 14.65
CA SER A 340 -14.06 -32.13 14.32
C SER A 340 -13.38 -33.51 14.16
N PHE A 341 -12.05 -33.61 14.18
CA PHE A 341 -11.34 -34.89 13.98
C PHE A 341 -10.96 -35.58 15.31
N PRO A 342 -11.27 -36.89 15.50
CA PRO A 342 -10.84 -37.66 16.67
C PRO A 342 -9.41 -38.24 16.53
N GLY A 343 -8.66 -38.33 17.64
CA GLY A 343 -7.44 -39.15 17.78
C GLY A 343 -6.12 -38.51 17.32
N THR A 344 -5.12 -39.35 16.97
CA THR A 344 -3.75 -38.95 16.59
C THR A 344 -3.68 -38.22 15.24
N GLN A 345 -4.66 -38.39 14.37
CA GLN A 345 -4.82 -37.59 13.15
C GLN A 345 -5.05 -36.11 13.49
N ARG A 346 -5.69 -35.80 14.63
CA ARG A 346 -5.87 -34.43 15.12
C ARG A 346 -4.54 -33.75 15.44
N ALA A 347 -3.56 -34.47 15.99
CA ALA A 347 -2.27 -33.89 16.34
C ALA A 347 -1.42 -33.56 15.09
N ASN A 348 -1.39 -34.47 14.10
CA ASN A 348 -0.67 -34.23 12.84
C ASN A 348 -1.40 -33.19 11.96
N ALA A 349 -2.73 -33.21 11.93
CA ALA A 349 -3.52 -32.19 11.26
C ALA A 349 -3.35 -30.82 11.93
N ALA A 350 -3.35 -30.76 13.28
CA ALA A 350 -3.10 -29.53 14.01
C ALA A 350 -1.69 -29.00 13.81
N ARG A 351 -0.67 -29.87 13.72
CA ARG A 351 0.70 -29.45 13.44
C ARG A 351 0.88 -28.95 12.01
N ARG A 352 0.34 -29.65 11.02
CA ARG A 352 0.36 -29.18 9.61
C ARG A 352 -0.48 -27.92 9.43
N ALA A 353 -1.63 -27.83 10.10
CA ALA A 353 -2.45 -26.62 10.14
C ALA A 353 -1.66 -25.49 10.79
N SER A 354 -0.96 -25.72 11.90
CA SER A 354 -0.09 -24.74 12.55
C SER A 354 1.06 -24.28 11.65
N GLU A 355 1.77 -25.18 10.96
CA GLU A 355 2.86 -24.84 10.05
C GLU A 355 2.34 -24.07 8.82
N HIS A 356 1.19 -24.49 8.25
CA HIS A 356 0.53 -23.75 7.16
C HIS A 356 -0.06 -22.42 7.62
N GLN A 357 -0.57 -22.34 8.84
CA GLN A 357 -1.10 -21.12 9.43
C GLN A 357 0.04 -20.12 9.73
N GLN A 358 1.20 -20.60 10.19
CA GLN A 358 2.40 -19.78 10.33
C GLN A 358 2.93 -19.26 8.98
N ALA A 359 2.83 -20.05 7.92
CA ALA A 359 3.16 -19.61 6.56
C ALA A 359 2.11 -18.63 5.99
N ALA A 360 0.82 -18.84 6.30
CA ALA A 360 -0.29 -18.03 5.81
C ALA A 360 -0.29 -16.59 6.36
N TYR A 361 0.36 -16.34 7.49
CA TYR A 361 0.49 -15.00 8.05
C TYR A 361 1.76 -14.25 7.65
N GLN A 362 2.51 -14.74 6.65
CA GLN A 362 3.67 -14.04 6.12
C GLN A 362 3.28 -13.13 4.96
N ALA A 363 3.62 -11.85 5.09
CA ALA A 363 3.38 -10.87 4.05
C ALA A 363 4.50 -9.83 4.01
N CYS A 364 4.56 -9.13 2.89
CA CYS A 364 5.44 -8.01 2.67
C CYS A 364 4.66 -6.70 2.89
N ILE A 365 5.29 -5.76 3.60
CA ILE A 365 4.84 -4.37 3.68
C ILE A 365 5.77 -3.55 2.80
N TYR A 366 5.18 -2.88 1.83
CA TYR A 366 5.84 -1.84 1.06
C TYR A 366 5.44 -0.49 1.64
N ALA A 367 6.38 0.16 2.32
CA ALA A 367 6.16 1.44 2.95
C ALA A 367 6.74 2.56 2.08
N ARG A 368 5.92 3.56 1.76
CA ARG A 368 6.30 4.80 1.09
C ARG A 368 5.94 5.97 2.00
N GLN A 369 6.95 6.61 2.57
CA GLN A 369 6.78 7.71 3.51
C GLN A 369 7.23 9.02 2.87
N ARG A 370 6.40 10.06 2.97
CA ARG A 370 6.80 11.40 2.52
C ARG A 370 7.68 12.07 3.57
N GLN A 371 8.89 12.44 3.15
CA GLN A 371 9.81 13.23 3.96
C GLN A 371 9.47 14.73 3.85
N ARG A 372 9.99 15.50 4.80
CA ARG A 372 9.86 16.98 4.81
C ARG A 372 10.43 17.65 3.56
N SER A 373 11.45 17.06 2.95
CA SER A 373 12.05 17.52 1.70
C SER A 373 11.11 17.40 0.49
N GLY A 374 9.93 16.80 0.67
CA GLY A 374 9.05 16.38 -0.41
C GLY A 374 9.50 15.07 -1.06
N LYS A 375 10.70 14.56 -0.74
CA LYS A 375 11.17 13.26 -1.23
C LYS A 375 10.44 12.12 -0.51
N PHE A 376 10.33 10.99 -1.18
CA PHE A 376 9.80 9.78 -0.57
C PHE A 376 10.94 8.88 -0.09
N ALA A 377 10.77 8.34 1.12
CA ALA A 377 11.53 7.18 1.58
C ALA A 377 10.70 5.93 1.26
N GLN A 378 11.33 4.93 0.67
CA GLN A 378 10.69 3.66 0.34
C GLN A 378 11.42 2.54 1.07
N GLU A 379 10.67 1.70 1.75
CA GLU A 379 11.18 0.58 2.54
C GLU A 379 10.34 -0.67 2.27
N VAL A 380 10.99 -1.83 2.27
CA VAL A 380 10.32 -3.13 2.21
C VAL A 380 10.60 -3.88 3.50
N LEU A 381 9.55 -4.41 4.11
CA LEU A 381 9.61 -5.18 5.34
C LEU A 381 8.84 -6.47 5.15
N HIS A 382 9.33 -7.55 5.75
CA HIS A 382 8.49 -8.72 5.96
C HIS A 382 7.76 -8.56 7.29
N TYR A 383 6.58 -9.13 7.39
CA TYR A 383 5.96 -9.36 8.67
C TYR A 383 5.39 -10.76 8.74
N ARG A 384 5.31 -11.26 9.96
CA ARG A 384 4.56 -12.46 10.31
C ARG A 384 3.67 -12.17 11.50
N ILE A 385 2.54 -12.86 11.59
CA ILE A 385 1.76 -12.89 12.82
C ILE A 385 2.03 -14.21 13.52
N HIS A 386 2.54 -14.10 14.75
CA HIS A 386 2.90 -15.24 15.60
C HIS A 386 2.37 -14.96 17.00
N ASP A 387 1.64 -15.93 17.56
CA ASP A 387 0.93 -15.81 18.85
C ASP A 387 -0.02 -14.61 18.93
N GLY A 388 -0.73 -14.34 17.82
CA GLY A 388 -1.64 -13.19 17.72
C GLY A 388 -0.93 -11.84 17.71
N ARG A 389 0.40 -11.81 17.60
CA ARG A 389 1.22 -10.60 17.54
C ARG A 389 1.88 -10.41 16.19
N LEU A 390 1.93 -9.16 15.74
CA LEU A 390 2.73 -8.78 14.57
C LEU A 390 4.22 -8.74 14.94
N HIS A 391 5.02 -9.45 14.15
CA HIS A 391 6.47 -9.40 14.17
C HIS A 391 6.94 -8.88 12.83
N LEU A 392 7.64 -7.76 12.84
CA LEU A 392 8.31 -7.24 11.66
C LEU A 392 9.65 -7.95 11.54
N LEU A 393 9.90 -8.55 10.39
CA LEU A 393 11.12 -9.29 10.08
C LEU A 393 11.97 -8.51 9.09
N PRO A 394 13.29 -8.43 9.31
CA PRO A 394 14.18 -7.79 8.36
C PRO A 394 14.28 -8.65 7.08
N ILE A 395 14.31 -7.98 5.93
CA ILE A 395 14.74 -8.58 4.67
C ILE A 395 16.26 -8.66 4.73
N LEU A 396 16.76 -9.88 4.77
CA LEU A 396 18.19 -10.14 4.78
C LEU A 396 18.75 -10.04 3.35
N PRO A 397 19.98 -9.52 3.19
CA PRO A 397 20.64 -9.55 1.89
C PRO A 397 20.75 -11.01 1.42
N HIS A 398 20.47 -11.25 0.15
CA HIS A 398 20.64 -12.59 -0.42
C HIS A 398 22.13 -12.94 -0.39
N THR A 399 22.49 -13.93 0.43
CA THR A 399 23.83 -14.52 0.36
C THR A 399 23.95 -15.19 -1.00
N ALA A 400 24.98 -14.84 -1.77
CA ALA A 400 25.20 -15.30 -3.15
C ALA A 400 25.15 -16.82 -3.34
N GLY A 401 25.23 -17.62 -2.27
CA GLY A 401 25.06 -19.07 -2.27
C GLY A 401 23.66 -19.56 -2.68
N ASP A 402 22.60 -18.78 -2.48
CA ASP A 402 21.23 -19.16 -2.87
C ASP A 402 20.94 -18.92 -4.37
N ALA A 403 21.81 -18.20 -5.07
CA ALA A 403 21.62 -17.86 -6.48
C ALA A 403 21.90 -19.03 -7.45
N SER A 404 22.44 -20.16 -6.95
CA SER A 404 22.86 -21.28 -7.81
C SER A 404 21.69 -22.10 -8.41
N ALA A 405 20.43 -21.79 -8.09
CA ALA A 405 19.28 -22.60 -8.50
C ALA A 405 18.24 -21.87 -9.36
N VAL A 406 18.45 -20.60 -9.74
CA VAL A 406 17.55 -19.95 -10.71
C VAL A 406 18.10 -20.25 -12.11
N PRO A 407 17.46 -21.14 -12.91
CA PRO A 407 17.83 -21.27 -14.31
C PRO A 407 17.62 -19.91 -14.94
N ALA A 408 18.69 -19.31 -15.47
CA ALA A 408 18.60 -18.09 -16.26
C ALA A 408 17.48 -18.32 -17.28
N ALA A 409 16.38 -17.56 -17.16
CA ALA A 409 15.23 -17.69 -18.04
C ALA A 409 15.76 -17.65 -19.46
N SER A 410 15.80 -18.83 -20.09
CA SER A 410 16.31 -18.98 -21.44
C SER A 410 15.40 -18.12 -22.30
N GLY A 411 15.94 -17.00 -22.78
CA GLY A 411 15.22 -16.10 -23.66
C GLY A 411 14.52 -16.93 -24.73
N ALA A 412 13.22 -16.74 -24.87
CA ALA A 412 12.44 -17.30 -25.95
C ALA A 412 13.17 -17.01 -27.25
N LYS A 413 13.84 -18.02 -27.82
CA LYS A 413 14.33 -17.99 -29.19
C LYS A 413 13.10 -17.93 -30.07
N TYR A 414 12.66 -16.72 -30.40
CA TYR A 414 11.90 -16.51 -31.62
C TYR A 414 12.75 -17.02 -32.78
N GLY A 415 12.17 -17.91 -33.59
CA GLY A 415 12.88 -18.70 -34.58
C GLY A 415 13.69 -17.83 -35.54
N GLU A 416 14.99 -18.10 -35.59
CA GLU A 416 15.80 -17.76 -36.76
C GLU A 416 15.37 -18.70 -37.89
N GLY A 417 14.68 -18.11 -38.87
CA GLY A 417 14.41 -18.73 -40.16
C GLY A 417 15.71 -19.04 -40.90
N GLU A 418 15.67 -20.15 -41.62
CA GLU A 418 16.76 -20.78 -42.35
C GLU A 418 17.47 -19.89 -43.38
N HIS A 419 18.72 -20.27 -43.61
CA HIS A 419 19.63 -19.82 -44.65
C HIS A 419 19.00 -19.60 -46.04
N GLN A 420 19.17 -18.40 -46.58
CA GLN A 420 19.46 -18.22 -48.01
C GLN A 420 20.74 -17.41 -48.22
N LYS A 421 21.72 -18.08 -48.84
CA LYS A 421 22.95 -17.51 -49.38
C LYS A 421 22.62 -16.58 -50.54
N GLY A 422 23.00 -15.31 -50.43
CA GLY A 422 23.08 -14.37 -51.54
C GLY A 422 24.29 -13.45 -51.39
N LYS A 423 25.33 -13.68 -52.20
CA LYS A 423 26.49 -12.79 -52.37
C LYS A 423 26.05 -11.51 -53.09
N ALA A 424 26.43 -10.34 -52.58
CA ALA A 424 26.89 -9.22 -53.40
C ALA A 424 27.56 -8.14 -52.52
N GLN A 425 28.69 -7.65 -53.02
CA GLN A 425 29.49 -6.55 -52.48
C GLN A 425 28.86 -5.20 -52.85
N SER A 426 28.93 -4.23 -51.95
CA SER A 426 29.21 -2.83 -52.31
C SER A 426 29.71 -2.04 -51.10
N ALA A 427 30.49 -1.01 -51.38
CA ALA A 427 31.44 -0.38 -50.47
C ALA A 427 30.94 0.95 -49.87
N GLY A 428 31.38 1.20 -48.63
CA GLY A 428 31.64 2.53 -48.04
C GLY A 428 30.53 3.15 -47.18
N PRO A 429 30.83 4.20 -46.37
CA PRO A 429 32.10 4.62 -45.77
C PRO A 429 32.08 4.55 -44.22
N ARG A 430 33.27 4.54 -43.62
CA ARG A 430 33.49 4.72 -42.18
C ARG A 430 33.17 6.16 -41.77
N LEU A 431 32.34 6.31 -40.74
CA LEU A 431 32.29 7.52 -39.92
C LEU A 431 32.31 7.13 -38.43
N SER A 432 32.91 8.05 -37.70
CA SER A 432 33.54 8.00 -36.39
C SER A 432 32.61 7.92 -35.18
N ASP A 433 33.20 7.46 -34.09
CA ASP A 433 32.86 7.70 -32.69
C ASP A 433 31.94 8.89 -32.40
N GLN A 434 30.82 8.60 -31.73
CA GLN A 434 30.24 9.46 -30.70
C GLN A 434 29.35 8.62 -29.78
N PHE A 435 29.86 8.32 -28.58
CA PHE A 435 29.09 7.80 -27.45
C PHE A 435 28.07 8.85 -27.01
N SER A 436 26.79 8.52 -27.12
CA SER A 436 25.69 9.21 -26.43
C SER A 436 24.95 8.17 -25.59
N SER A 437 24.86 8.43 -24.29
CA SER A 437 24.41 7.51 -23.24
C SER A 437 22.88 7.44 -23.05
N ASP A 438 22.05 7.87 -24.00
CA ASP A 438 20.59 8.00 -23.80
C ASP A 438 19.72 6.96 -24.55
N THR A 439 20.31 5.96 -25.22
CA THR A 439 19.54 5.02 -26.06
C THR A 439 18.96 3.80 -25.30
N THR A 440 19.31 3.61 -24.02
CA THR A 440 18.89 2.43 -23.25
C THR A 440 17.44 2.46 -22.79
N HIS A 441 16.84 3.64 -22.60
CA HIS A 441 15.43 3.76 -22.20
C HIS A 441 14.45 3.45 -23.33
N ALA A 442 14.77 3.84 -24.57
CA ALA A 442 13.91 3.62 -25.73
C ALA A 442 13.78 2.12 -26.09
N GLY A 443 14.85 1.34 -25.93
CA GLY A 443 14.83 -0.11 -26.18
C GLY A 443 14.01 -0.92 -25.17
N MET A 444 13.75 -0.38 -23.97
CA MET A 444 13.04 -1.10 -22.91
C MET A 444 11.52 -0.92 -22.96
N LEU A 445 11.00 0.20 -23.51
CA LEU A 445 9.57 0.37 -23.78
C LEU A 445 9.04 -0.66 -24.80
N PHE A 446 9.89 -1.12 -25.72
CA PHE A 446 9.57 -2.16 -26.71
C PHE A 446 9.40 -3.58 -26.14
N LYS A 447 9.74 -3.81 -24.86
CA LYS A 447 9.59 -5.11 -24.18
C LYS A 447 8.37 -5.21 -23.26
N LEU A 448 7.54 -4.17 -23.18
CA LEU A 448 6.25 -4.25 -22.50
C LEU A 448 5.24 -5.00 -23.41
N PRO A 449 4.39 -5.90 -22.86
CA PRO A 449 3.45 -6.70 -23.65
C PRO A 449 2.35 -5.88 -24.34
N PHE A 450 2.21 -4.60 -24.01
CA PHE A 450 1.50 -3.61 -24.81
C PHE A 450 2.46 -2.45 -25.06
N ASN A 451 2.85 -2.28 -26.32
CA ASN A 451 3.76 -1.23 -26.74
C ASN A 451 2.92 0.05 -26.91
N LEU A 452 3.08 1.05 -26.03
CA LEU A 452 2.42 2.36 -26.15
C LEU A 452 2.96 3.21 -27.31
N ASN A 453 4.01 2.73 -27.98
CA ASN A 453 4.54 3.34 -29.18
C ASN A 453 3.83 2.77 -30.41
N GLU A 454 3.20 3.64 -31.21
CA GLU A 454 2.70 3.27 -32.53
C GLU A 454 3.82 2.62 -33.36
N THR A 455 3.54 1.46 -33.94
CA THR A 455 4.44 0.85 -34.92
C THR A 455 4.57 1.75 -36.15
N GLY A 456 5.64 1.58 -36.94
CA GLY A 456 5.82 2.33 -38.19
C GLY A 456 4.60 2.21 -39.13
N ASP A 457 4.00 1.03 -39.18
CA ASP A 457 2.79 0.77 -39.97
C ASP A 457 1.54 1.45 -39.39
N GLN A 458 1.39 1.51 -38.07
CA GLN A 458 0.28 2.23 -37.41
C GLN A 458 0.40 3.74 -37.63
N ARG A 459 1.62 4.28 -37.53
CA ARG A 459 1.89 5.69 -37.85
C ARG A 459 1.60 6.01 -39.31
N ALA A 460 2.07 5.17 -40.24
CA ALA A 460 1.79 5.35 -41.67
C ALA A 460 0.29 5.28 -41.99
N ARG A 461 -0.47 4.42 -41.30
CA ARG A 461 -1.94 4.39 -41.42
C ARG A 461 -2.59 5.65 -40.85
N ARG A 462 -2.15 6.12 -39.68
CA ARG A 462 -2.67 7.35 -39.06
C ARG A 462 -2.39 8.58 -39.93
N GLU A 463 -1.20 8.67 -40.51
CA GLU A 463 -0.82 9.71 -41.48
C GLU A 463 -1.64 9.63 -42.78
N GLY A 464 -2.10 8.44 -43.15
CA GLY A 464 -2.97 8.21 -44.31
C GLY A 464 -4.47 8.42 -44.06
N VAL A 465 -4.91 8.58 -42.80
CA VAL A 465 -6.31 8.91 -42.50
C VAL A 465 -6.50 10.40 -42.75
N ALA A 466 -7.20 10.72 -43.85
CA ALA A 466 -7.58 12.08 -44.18
C ALA A 466 -8.47 12.65 -43.06
N LEU A 467 -7.93 13.58 -42.28
CA LEU A 467 -8.70 14.30 -41.28
C LEU A 467 -9.75 15.17 -42.00
N PRO A 468 -11.05 14.96 -41.78
CA PRO A 468 -12.13 15.63 -42.54
C PRO A 468 -12.10 17.17 -42.48
N HIS A 469 -11.34 17.76 -41.55
CA HIS A 469 -11.30 19.21 -41.32
C HIS A 469 -9.90 19.84 -41.46
N ALA A 470 -8.87 19.09 -41.85
CA ALA A 470 -7.50 19.63 -41.94
C ALA A 470 -7.19 20.40 -43.25
N GLN A 471 -8.12 20.45 -44.21
CA GLN A 471 -7.81 20.92 -45.56
C GLN A 471 -7.80 22.44 -45.78
N LEU A 472 -8.01 23.30 -44.77
CA LEU A 472 -8.14 24.75 -45.02
C LEU A 472 -7.42 25.70 -44.04
N ALA A 473 -6.25 25.33 -43.52
CA ALA A 473 -5.40 26.27 -42.78
C ALA A 473 -4.17 26.72 -43.62
N GLN A 474 -4.40 27.49 -44.70
CA GLN A 474 -3.33 28.26 -45.36
C GLN A 474 -3.02 29.55 -44.56
N ALA A 475 -2.51 29.42 -43.33
CA ALA A 475 -1.68 30.43 -42.65
C ALA A 475 -1.30 29.93 -41.24
N PRO A 476 -0.01 30.00 -40.83
CA PRO A 476 0.37 29.67 -39.47
C PRO A 476 -0.12 30.75 -38.49
N GLY A 477 -0.91 30.35 -37.49
CA GLY A 477 -1.09 31.10 -36.24
C GLY A 477 -2.39 31.87 -36.03
N ARG A 478 -3.49 31.55 -36.73
CA ARG A 478 -4.80 32.14 -36.41
C ARG A 478 -5.88 31.05 -36.34
N VAL A 479 -6.37 30.78 -35.13
CA VAL A 479 -7.59 30.00 -34.92
C VAL A 479 -8.75 30.86 -35.44
N ILE A 480 -9.35 30.46 -36.55
CA ILE A 480 -10.56 31.09 -37.09
C ILE A 480 -11.73 30.31 -36.51
N PHE A 481 -12.36 30.84 -35.47
CA PHE A 481 -13.69 30.40 -35.06
C PHE A 481 -14.68 30.81 -36.16
N GLN A 482 -15.23 29.83 -36.88
CA GLN A 482 -16.48 30.04 -37.61
C GLN A 482 -17.60 29.73 -36.61
N PRO A 483 -18.38 30.73 -36.16
CA PRO A 483 -19.59 30.44 -35.41
C PRO A 483 -20.50 29.60 -36.31
N GLU A 484 -20.92 28.44 -35.82
CA GLU A 484 -21.94 27.62 -36.46
C GLU A 484 -23.20 28.49 -36.55
N SER A 485 -23.58 28.89 -37.76
CA SER A 485 -24.73 29.76 -38.03
C SER A 485 -26.03 28.99 -38.22
N ASP A 486 -25.99 27.66 -38.02
CA ASP A 486 -27.10 26.74 -38.23
C ASP A 486 -27.53 26.14 -36.88
N ASP A 487 -27.58 27.00 -35.86
CA ASP A 487 -28.35 26.75 -34.65
C ASP A 487 -29.83 26.92 -35.05
N ASP A 488 -30.42 25.83 -35.56
CA ASP A 488 -31.81 25.75 -36.00
C ASP A 488 -32.73 26.19 -34.83
N PRO A 489 -33.39 27.37 -34.90
CA PRO A 489 -34.22 27.86 -33.80
C PRO A 489 -35.62 27.20 -33.75
N ASP A 490 -35.73 25.94 -34.19
CA ASP A 490 -37.00 25.32 -34.61
C ASP A 490 -37.18 23.86 -34.16
N GLU A 491 -36.42 23.32 -33.19
CA GLU A 491 -36.81 22.06 -32.55
C GLU A 491 -37.87 22.32 -31.47
N ASP A 492 -39.11 22.42 -31.96
CA ASP A 492 -40.36 22.16 -31.24
C ASP A 492 -40.17 20.97 -30.28
N ASP A 493 -40.04 21.24 -28.98
CA ASP A 493 -40.26 20.23 -27.92
C ASP A 493 -41.75 19.87 -27.94
N PRO A 494 -42.15 18.65 -28.36
CA PRO A 494 -43.56 18.28 -28.48
C PRO A 494 -44.18 17.81 -27.14
N ASP A 495 -43.56 18.15 -26.01
CA ASP A 495 -43.83 17.52 -24.72
C ASP A 495 -44.56 18.43 -23.71
N ASP A 496 -44.90 19.68 -24.07
CA ASP A 496 -45.55 20.66 -23.18
C ASP A 496 -47.10 20.55 -23.08
N ASP A 497 -47.72 19.52 -23.68
CA ASP A 497 -49.18 19.39 -23.80
C ASP A 497 -49.82 18.25 -22.97
N VAL A 498 -49.11 17.60 -22.04
CA VAL A 498 -49.71 16.49 -21.26
C VAL A 498 -50.28 16.99 -19.92
N GLU A 499 -51.46 17.61 -19.98
CA GLU A 499 -52.37 17.68 -18.83
C GLU A 499 -53.03 16.31 -18.61
N LEU A 500 -52.84 15.70 -17.43
CA LEU A 500 -53.80 14.78 -16.78
C LEU A 500 -53.54 14.59 -15.28
#